data_AF-A0AAD8Y544-F1
#
_entry.id   AF-A0AAD8Y544-F1
#
_cell.length_a   1.000
_cell.length_b   1.000
_cell.length_c   1.000
_cell.angle_alpha   90.00
_cell.angle_beta   90.00
_cell.angle_gamma   90.00
#
_symmetry.space_group_name_H-M   'P 1'
#
loop_
_entity.id
_entity.type
_entity.pdbx_description
1 polymer ?
#
loop_
_entity_poly.entity_id
_entity_poly.type
_entity_poly.pdbx_seq_one_letter_code
_entity_poly.pdbx_strand_id
1 'polypeptide(L)'
;MNVHHAGSEGDLTMPFFRMSEIADDDAAVVVEEAGHFCLSYIEYQEKNLLPIVYDTNKVFGEDTSLLRPMGLYEKSIKEILEAKQYGAARTSSAFAAVDDVTIWPGQEITITSFYGRADSITDLPNIARRITQGGFAQFKLSRARALIQQITSGAETVTADHLFDKHVEQMFLDNSLMGGIPVLLGDVDDDGRNADDDEKIKVYHLFSRRGDLERDYDNFIIENTYFSEGPSNFRDVIQNRRNDVIFNPRVGAFNFNMFLSLIQADGYNPLSVEAVVFSIDDPEVCLRLATNVVGFADGHRAQREALASILCDGEFRPGQLVEMIEEQSIFLMTSLSSLIDDVAAASKVSPAAVTEGAGFAADHWTYLMDLLSSYLQIYPDREEYLLFSNKLTYYYSHRVVSPRKSKYVLSKSYNGEWLHVRQLDATYESTERVEYMRQYVNPASGWYKNEASIQHDVEGNIFRSSAIEKLFLLATSNFLLEILLEWALSTKQENQVGIQLLTESAVC
;
A
#
# COMPACT_ATOMS: atom_id res chain seq x y z
N MET A 1 1.55 6.72 -28.06
CA MET A 1 2.93 6.52 -27.56
C MET A 1 3.91 6.80 -28.69
N ASN A 2 5.04 7.43 -28.35
CA ASN A 2 6.15 7.76 -29.22
C ASN A 2 7.44 7.16 -28.67
N VAL A 3 8.39 6.87 -29.55
CA VAL A 3 9.74 6.43 -29.19
C VAL A 3 10.73 7.57 -29.41
N HIS A 4 11.39 7.97 -28.34
CA HIS A 4 12.49 8.91 -28.30
C HIS A 4 13.79 8.14 -28.03
N HIS A 5 14.94 8.79 -28.19
CA HIS A 5 16.25 8.17 -27.98
C HIS A 5 17.12 9.07 -27.10
N ALA A 6 17.73 8.49 -26.07
CA ALA A 6 18.68 9.20 -25.22
C ALA A 6 20.10 9.25 -25.81
N GLY A 7 20.38 8.41 -26.81
CA GLY A 7 21.63 8.39 -27.58
C GLY A 7 21.66 9.40 -28.73
N SER A 8 22.66 9.28 -29.59
CA SER A 8 22.72 10.08 -30.83
C SER A 8 21.56 9.74 -31.77
N GLU A 9 21.18 10.67 -32.63
CA GLU A 9 20.11 10.46 -33.61
C GLU A 9 20.38 9.19 -34.46
N GLY A 10 19.44 8.23 -34.43
CA GLY A 10 19.57 6.92 -35.10
C GLY A 10 20.14 5.80 -34.23
N ASP A 11 20.55 6.06 -32.98
CA ASP A 11 20.99 5.04 -32.04
C ASP A 11 19.81 4.23 -31.48
N LEU A 12 19.80 2.91 -31.74
CA LEU A 12 18.73 2.01 -31.35
C LEU A 12 18.89 1.45 -29.93
N THR A 13 19.96 1.77 -29.21
CA THR A 13 20.34 1.07 -27.97
C THR A 13 19.65 1.59 -26.71
N MET A 14 19.12 2.81 -26.73
CA MET A 14 18.47 3.47 -25.59
C MET A 14 17.12 4.09 -25.98
N PRO A 15 16.13 3.29 -26.37
CA PRO A 15 14.78 3.78 -26.66
C PRO A 15 14.06 4.24 -25.39
N PHE A 16 13.28 5.30 -25.51
CA PHE A 16 12.47 5.88 -24.46
C PHE A 16 11.03 6.06 -24.94
N PHE A 17 10.11 5.30 -24.34
CA PHE A 17 8.72 5.17 -24.75
C PHE A 17 7.85 6.07 -23.88
N ARG A 18 7.26 7.14 -24.45
CA ARG A 18 6.37 8.05 -23.73
C ARG A 18 5.25 8.58 -24.59
N MET A 19 4.21 9.13 -23.99
CA MET A 19 3.24 9.95 -24.73
C MET A 19 3.87 11.33 -25.02
N SER A 20 3.41 12.04 -26.05
CA SER A 20 3.86 13.43 -26.24
C SER A 20 3.40 14.32 -25.10
N GLU A 21 2.18 14.07 -24.65
CA GLU A 21 1.36 14.93 -23.81
C GLU A 21 0.55 14.03 -22.87
N ILE A 22 0.21 14.54 -21.70
CA ILE A 22 -0.69 13.87 -20.76
C ILE A 22 -2.09 13.81 -21.39
N ALA A 23 -2.74 12.66 -21.31
CA ALA A 23 -4.05 12.42 -21.91
C ALA A 23 -5.19 12.87 -20.99
N ASP A 24 -5.09 14.08 -20.43
CA ASP A 24 -6.10 14.67 -19.56
C ASP A 24 -7.10 15.53 -20.35
N ASP A 25 -8.36 15.56 -19.91
CA ASP A 25 -9.41 16.41 -20.47
C ASP A 25 -9.32 17.83 -19.87
N ASP A 26 -8.16 18.46 -20.03
CA ASP A 26 -7.91 19.86 -19.63
C ASP A 26 -7.50 20.70 -20.86
N ALA A 27 -7.80 22.00 -20.82
CA ALA A 27 -7.41 22.94 -21.86
C ALA A 27 -5.89 23.18 -21.92
N ALA A 28 -5.17 22.86 -20.84
CA ALA A 28 -3.73 22.98 -20.76
C ALA A 28 -3.05 21.72 -21.31
N VAL A 29 -2.27 21.88 -22.37
CA VAL A 29 -1.41 20.81 -22.89
C VAL A 29 -0.18 20.69 -22.00
N VAL A 30 -0.09 19.60 -21.23
CA VAL A 30 1.07 19.28 -20.39
C VAL A 30 1.90 18.20 -21.07
N VAL A 31 3.20 18.43 -21.16
CA VAL A 31 4.14 17.45 -21.72
C VAL A 31 4.33 16.31 -20.72
N GLU A 32 4.15 15.07 -21.18
CA GLU A 32 4.50 13.88 -20.39
C GLU A 32 6.02 13.70 -20.46
N GLU A 33 6.76 14.06 -19.42
CA GLU A 33 8.23 13.91 -19.40
C GLU A 33 8.67 12.48 -19.09
N ALA A 34 7.91 11.79 -18.23
CA ALA A 34 8.21 10.44 -17.81
C ALA A 34 7.95 9.43 -18.95
N GLY A 35 8.63 8.31 -18.87
CA GLY A 35 8.53 7.29 -19.90
C GLY A 35 9.14 5.96 -19.49
N HIS A 36 8.95 4.98 -20.34
CA HIS A 36 9.49 3.65 -20.16
C HIS A 36 10.75 3.47 -21.00
N PHE A 37 11.58 2.49 -20.62
CA PHE A 37 12.76 2.12 -21.39
C PHE A 37 12.91 0.60 -21.45
N CYS A 38 13.64 0.15 -22.47
CA CYS A 38 14.17 -1.20 -22.56
C CYS A 38 15.65 -1.10 -22.87
N LEU A 39 16.49 -1.66 -22.00
CA LEU A 39 17.93 -1.73 -22.19
C LEU A 39 18.36 -3.18 -22.15
N SER A 40 19.17 -3.61 -23.11
CA SER A 40 19.61 -4.99 -23.19
C SER A 40 21.08 -5.09 -23.51
N TYR A 41 21.74 -6.14 -23.05
CA TYR A 41 23.14 -6.45 -23.37
C TYR A 41 23.38 -7.96 -23.32
N ILE A 42 24.48 -8.40 -23.93
CA ILE A 42 25.01 -9.75 -23.75
C ILE A 42 25.90 -9.73 -22.51
N GLU A 43 25.69 -10.65 -21.57
CA GLU A 43 26.56 -10.78 -20.39
C GLU A 43 28.03 -10.97 -20.80
N TYR A 44 28.97 -10.43 -20.03
CA TYR A 44 30.40 -10.30 -20.38
C TYR A 44 30.72 -9.35 -21.55
N GLN A 45 29.72 -8.68 -22.12
CA GLN A 45 29.84 -7.57 -23.06
C GLN A 45 29.01 -6.36 -22.61
N GLU A 46 28.89 -6.16 -21.30
CA GLU A 46 27.85 -5.32 -20.69
C GLU A 46 27.89 -3.87 -21.16
N LYS A 47 29.06 -3.35 -21.56
CA LYS A 47 29.22 -1.97 -22.06
C LYS A 47 28.67 -1.75 -23.48
N ASN A 48 28.33 -2.82 -24.19
CA ASN A 48 27.78 -2.76 -25.54
C ASN A 48 26.29 -3.10 -25.47
N LEU A 49 25.47 -2.06 -25.33
CA LEU A 49 24.02 -2.22 -25.37
C LEU A 49 23.59 -2.76 -26.73
N LEU A 50 22.61 -3.66 -26.71
CA LEU A 50 21.98 -4.22 -27.90
C LEU A 50 20.99 -3.20 -28.47
N PRO A 51 20.88 -3.12 -29.81
CA PRO A 51 19.84 -2.35 -30.45
C PRO A 51 18.46 -2.95 -30.12
N ILE A 52 17.48 -2.08 -29.91
CA ILE A 52 16.10 -2.46 -29.64
C ILE A 52 15.27 -2.16 -30.88
N VAL A 53 14.60 -3.20 -31.39
CA VAL A 53 13.58 -3.06 -32.43
C VAL A 53 12.29 -2.64 -31.75
N TYR A 54 11.91 -1.38 -31.97
CA TYR A 54 10.73 -0.76 -31.39
C TYR A 54 9.56 -0.62 -32.38
N ASP A 55 9.82 -0.69 -33.68
CA ASP A 55 8.79 -0.70 -34.71
C ASP A 55 8.24 -2.13 -34.87
N THR A 56 7.05 -2.37 -34.31
CA THR A 56 6.35 -3.65 -34.28
C THR A 56 6.18 -4.27 -35.68
N ASN A 57 6.00 -3.44 -36.72
CA ASN A 57 5.82 -3.93 -38.09
C ASN A 57 7.12 -4.50 -38.68
N LYS A 58 8.29 -4.18 -38.11
CA LYS A 58 9.55 -4.79 -38.55
C LYS A 58 9.66 -6.25 -38.13
N VAL A 59 9.00 -6.62 -37.03
CA VAL A 59 8.97 -7.99 -36.51
C VAL A 59 7.80 -8.75 -37.10
N PHE A 60 6.59 -8.17 -37.07
CA PHE A 60 5.35 -8.87 -37.43
C PHE A 60 4.86 -8.60 -38.86
N GLY A 61 5.48 -7.67 -39.59
CA GLY A 61 5.07 -7.32 -40.95
C GLY A 61 3.64 -6.78 -40.97
N GLU A 62 2.78 -7.41 -41.77
CA GLU A 62 1.37 -7.07 -41.90
C GLU A 62 0.47 -7.79 -40.88
N ASP A 63 1.01 -8.72 -40.07
CA ASP A 63 0.22 -9.47 -39.08
C ASP A 63 -0.08 -8.62 -37.84
N THR A 64 -1.25 -8.00 -37.82
CA THR A 64 -1.73 -7.19 -36.69
C THR A 64 -2.12 -8.00 -35.45
N SER A 65 -2.20 -9.34 -35.54
CA SER A 65 -2.47 -10.19 -34.37
C SER A 65 -1.25 -10.38 -33.47
N LEU A 66 -0.05 -10.02 -33.95
CA LEU A 66 1.24 -10.23 -33.28
C LEU A 66 1.55 -11.71 -33.00
N LEU A 67 0.92 -12.64 -33.72
CA LEU A 67 1.13 -14.08 -33.55
C LEU A 67 2.25 -14.62 -34.46
N ARG A 68 2.42 -14.06 -35.66
CA ARG A 68 3.43 -14.52 -36.63
C ARG A 68 4.43 -13.42 -36.96
N PRO A 69 5.73 -13.63 -36.69
CA PRO A 69 6.75 -12.64 -36.97
C PRO A 69 7.12 -12.63 -38.47
N MET A 70 6.19 -12.20 -39.34
CA MET A 70 6.39 -12.24 -40.80
C MET A 70 7.64 -11.46 -41.24
N GLY A 71 7.98 -10.37 -40.54
CA GLY A 71 9.19 -9.60 -40.82
C GLY A 71 10.47 -10.40 -40.60
N LEU A 72 10.51 -11.29 -39.60
CA LEU A 72 11.64 -12.20 -39.36
C LEU A 72 11.71 -13.36 -40.37
N TYR A 73 10.62 -13.70 -41.05
CA TYR A 73 10.63 -14.71 -42.11
C TYR A 73 11.18 -14.18 -43.43
N GLU A 74 11.01 -12.87 -43.67
CA GLU A 74 11.39 -12.23 -44.93
C GLU A 74 12.77 -11.58 -44.90
N LYS A 75 13.24 -11.16 -43.71
CA LYS A 75 14.45 -10.36 -43.55
C LYS A 75 15.34 -10.90 -42.44
N SER A 76 16.64 -10.76 -42.62
CA SER A 76 17.62 -10.96 -41.55
C SER A 76 17.51 -9.87 -40.48
N ILE A 77 18.01 -10.17 -39.28
CA ILE A 77 18.09 -9.19 -38.18
C ILE A 77 18.89 -7.95 -38.60
N LYS A 78 20.00 -8.15 -39.33
CA LYS A 78 20.78 -7.06 -39.93
C LYS A 78 19.92 -6.11 -40.77
N GLU A 79 19.17 -6.66 -41.71
CA GLU A 79 18.32 -5.88 -42.60
C GLU A 79 17.21 -5.14 -41.85
N ILE A 80 16.71 -5.72 -40.75
CA ILE A 80 15.73 -5.07 -39.86
C ILE A 80 16.36 -3.89 -39.12
N LEU A 81 17.58 -4.06 -38.59
CA LEU A 81 18.30 -3.04 -37.83
C LEU A 81 18.75 -1.86 -38.71
N GLU A 82 19.19 -2.13 -39.93
CA GLU A 82 19.58 -1.10 -40.91
C GLU A 82 18.37 -0.35 -41.48
N ALA A 83 17.18 -0.96 -41.44
CA ALA A 83 15.97 -0.31 -41.92
C ALA A 83 15.47 0.76 -40.94
N LYS A 84 15.03 1.90 -41.48
CA LYS A 84 14.40 2.97 -40.69
C LYS A 84 13.20 2.45 -39.90
N GLN A 85 13.19 2.68 -38.60
CA GLN A 85 12.12 2.32 -37.66
C GLN A 85 11.21 3.52 -37.39
N TYR A 86 9.90 3.26 -37.24
CA TYR A 86 8.89 4.29 -36.97
C TYR A 86 8.18 4.04 -35.64
N GLY A 87 8.42 4.92 -34.67
CA GLY A 87 7.88 4.78 -33.30
C GLY A 87 6.79 5.79 -32.94
N ALA A 88 6.43 6.70 -33.85
CA ALA A 88 5.45 7.76 -33.57
C ALA A 88 4.01 7.27 -33.76
N ALA A 89 3.14 7.62 -32.80
CA ALA A 89 1.70 7.36 -32.82
C ALA A 89 1.31 5.89 -33.09
N ARG A 90 2.10 4.94 -32.57
CA ARG A 90 1.89 3.49 -32.75
C ARG A 90 2.16 2.71 -31.47
N THR A 91 1.56 1.53 -31.34
CA THR A 91 1.94 0.54 -30.33
C THR A 91 3.34 0.03 -30.65
N SER A 92 4.29 0.37 -29.80
CA SER A 92 5.70 0.01 -29.98
C SER A 92 5.98 -1.40 -29.45
N SER A 93 7.09 -1.97 -29.90
CA SER A 93 7.67 -3.19 -29.37
C SER A 93 9.00 -2.88 -28.66
N ALA A 94 9.66 -3.88 -28.07
CA ALA A 94 10.93 -3.71 -27.38
C ALA A 94 11.79 -4.98 -27.50
N PHE A 95 12.03 -5.45 -28.73
CA PHE A 95 12.81 -6.65 -28.99
C PHE A 95 14.31 -6.33 -29.02
N ALA A 96 15.08 -6.90 -28.10
CA ALA A 96 16.53 -6.86 -28.16
C ALA A 96 17.03 -7.68 -29.35
N ALA A 97 17.84 -7.06 -30.21
CA ALA A 97 18.32 -7.69 -31.43
C ALA A 97 19.83 -7.98 -31.34
N VAL A 98 20.18 -9.24 -31.61
CA VAL A 98 21.55 -9.69 -31.83
C VAL A 98 21.67 -10.00 -33.31
N ASP A 99 22.53 -9.26 -34.01
CA ASP A 99 22.71 -9.38 -35.46
C ASP A 99 23.23 -10.77 -35.86
N ASP A 100 24.37 -11.15 -35.30
CA ASP A 100 24.98 -12.46 -35.52
C ASP A 100 25.69 -12.91 -34.23
N VAL A 101 25.60 -14.21 -33.94
CA VAL A 101 26.29 -14.83 -32.81
C VAL A 101 26.55 -16.30 -33.10
N THR A 102 27.80 -16.73 -32.92
CA THR A 102 28.19 -18.15 -33.05
C THR A 102 28.28 -18.78 -31.68
N ILE A 103 27.48 -19.83 -31.44
CA ILE A 103 27.50 -20.62 -30.19
C ILE A 103 28.09 -21.99 -30.49
N TRP A 104 29.24 -22.29 -29.89
CA TRP A 104 29.91 -23.59 -30.07
C TRP A 104 29.29 -24.67 -29.18
N PRO A 105 29.46 -25.97 -29.49
CA PRO A 105 28.96 -27.05 -28.64
C PRO A 105 29.41 -26.92 -27.19
N GLY A 106 28.46 -26.87 -26.26
CA GLY A 106 28.72 -26.71 -24.83
C GLY A 106 28.94 -25.27 -24.35
N GLN A 107 28.85 -24.28 -25.24
CA GLN A 107 28.82 -22.86 -24.87
C GLN A 107 27.39 -22.34 -24.80
N GLU A 108 27.22 -21.24 -24.06
CA GLU A 108 25.98 -20.50 -23.94
C GLU A 108 26.24 -19.00 -24.10
N ILE A 109 25.19 -18.27 -24.43
CA ILE A 109 25.16 -16.81 -24.34
C ILE A 109 23.96 -16.43 -23.48
N THR A 110 24.14 -15.40 -22.66
CA THR A 110 23.06 -14.86 -21.84
C THR A 110 22.78 -13.43 -22.29
N ILE A 111 21.53 -13.18 -22.65
CA ILE A 111 21.04 -11.84 -22.96
C ILE A 111 20.18 -11.37 -21.79
N THR A 112 20.52 -10.22 -21.25
CA THR A 112 19.82 -9.64 -20.11
C THR A 112 19.13 -8.35 -20.54
N SER A 113 17.81 -8.29 -20.32
CA SER A 113 16.96 -7.16 -20.67
C SER A 113 16.33 -6.54 -19.41
N PHE A 114 16.43 -5.22 -19.30
CA PHE A 114 15.82 -4.43 -18.23
C PHE A 114 14.72 -3.56 -18.80
N TYR A 115 13.52 -3.71 -18.23
CA TYR A 115 12.36 -2.87 -18.49
C TYR A 115 12.14 -1.99 -17.27
N GLY A 116 11.89 -0.69 -17.48
CA GLY A 116 11.67 0.22 -16.36
C GLY A 116 10.98 1.51 -16.78
N ARG A 117 10.69 2.35 -15.79
CA ARG A 117 10.21 3.73 -15.94
C ARG A 117 11.29 4.68 -15.44
N ALA A 118 11.42 5.84 -16.08
CA ALA A 118 12.21 6.96 -15.58
C ALA A 118 11.40 8.25 -15.75
N ASP A 119 11.65 9.24 -14.89
CA ASP A 119 10.93 10.52 -14.90
C ASP A 119 11.43 11.43 -16.01
N SER A 120 12.67 11.24 -16.47
CA SER A 120 13.22 11.93 -17.62
C SER A 120 14.01 11.01 -18.55
N ILE A 121 13.97 11.32 -19.86
CA ILE A 121 14.86 10.69 -20.84
C ILE A 121 16.35 10.91 -20.51
N THR A 122 16.67 11.99 -19.79
CA THR A 122 18.03 12.34 -19.39
C THR A 122 18.61 11.42 -18.32
N ASP A 123 17.77 10.64 -17.63
CA ASP A 123 18.20 9.65 -16.65
C ASP A 123 18.71 8.37 -17.30
N LEU A 124 18.27 8.09 -18.53
CA LEU A 124 18.51 6.81 -19.20
C LEU A 124 20.01 6.49 -19.37
N PRO A 125 20.90 7.43 -19.74
CA PRO A 125 22.34 7.16 -19.77
C PRO A 125 22.95 6.82 -18.40
N ASN A 126 22.44 7.40 -17.32
CA ASN A 126 22.89 7.09 -15.95
C ASN A 126 22.41 5.71 -15.53
N ILE A 127 21.15 5.36 -15.83
CA ILE A 127 20.60 4.03 -15.62
C ILE A 127 21.40 2.99 -16.41
N ALA A 128 21.64 3.24 -17.70
CA ALA A 128 22.43 2.37 -18.57
C ALA A 128 23.82 2.10 -17.98
N ARG A 129 24.53 3.15 -17.54
CA ARG A 129 25.86 3.00 -16.90
C ARG A 129 25.82 2.16 -15.63
N ARG A 130 24.72 2.19 -14.87
CA ARG A 130 24.56 1.42 -13.63
C ARG A 130 24.25 -0.05 -13.90
N ILE A 131 23.30 -0.35 -14.79
CA ILE A 131 22.85 -1.73 -15.05
C ILE A 131 23.87 -2.55 -15.85
N THR A 132 24.77 -1.87 -16.57
CA THR A 132 25.86 -2.48 -17.36
C THR A 132 27.14 -2.69 -16.55
N GLN A 133 27.11 -2.42 -15.23
CA GLN A 133 28.20 -2.83 -14.36
C GLN A 133 28.24 -4.36 -14.27
N GLY A 134 29.43 -4.94 -14.39
CA GLY A 134 29.61 -6.40 -14.37
C GLY A 134 28.96 -7.04 -13.14
N GLY A 135 28.18 -8.10 -13.36
CA GLY A 135 27.48 -8.83 -12.31
C GLY A 135 26.23 -8.15 -11.73
N PHE A 136 25.82 -6.98 -12.24
CA PHE A 136 24.64 -6.26 -11.72
C PHE A 136 23.37 -7.11 -11.76
N ALA A 137 23.08 -7.75 -12.91
CA ALA A 137 21.90 -8.58 -13.09
C ALA A 137 21.87 -9.78 -12.13
N GLN A 138 22.97 -10.53 -12.07
CA GLN A 138 23.12 -11.67 -11.18
C GLN A 138 23.00 -11.26 -9.71
N PHE A 139 23.63 -10.15 -9.32
CA PHE A 139 23.50 -9.59 -7.97
C PHE A 139 22.04 -9.25 -7.65
N LYS A 140 21.34 -8.55 -8.53
CA LYS A 140 19.92 -8.18 -8.32
C LYS A 140 19.02 -9.41 -8.24
N LEU A 141 19.22 -10.42 -9.08
CA LEU A 141 18.49 -11.68 -9.01
C LEU A 141 18.76 -12.43 -7.69
N SER A 142 20.03 -12.49 -7.26
CA SER A 142 20.39 -13.12 -5.98
C SER A 142 19.80 -12.37 -4.79
N ARG A 143 19.78 -11.03 -4.83
CA ARG A 143 19.17 -10.20 -3.80
C ARG A 143 17.66 -10.38 -3.74
N ALA A 144 16.98 -10.49 -4.88
CA ALA A 144 15.54 -10.75 -4.94
C ALA A 144 15.19 -12.10 -4.30
N ARG A 145 15.96 -13.16 -4.60
CA ARG A 145 15.78 -14.48 -3.97
C ARG A 145 16.03 -14.44 -2.47
N ALA A 146 17.11 -13.79 -2.04
CA ALA A 146 17.42 -13.62 -0.63
C ALA A 146 16.36 -12.80 0.12
N LEU A 147 15.77 -11.79 -0.53
CA LEU A 147 14.66 -11.02 0.05
C LEU A 147 13.43 -11.87 0.30
N ILE A 148 13.02 -12.69 -0.68
CA ILE A 148 11.87 -13.60 -0.48
C ILE A 148 12.14 -14.54 0.70
N GLN A 149 13.33 -15.13 0.78
CA GLN A 149 13.73 -15.99 1.90
C GLN A 149 13.76 -15.24 3.25
N GLN A 150 14.23 -13.99 3.26
CA GLN A 150 14.23 -13.17 4.48
C GLN A 150 12.80 -12.91 4.96
N ILE A 151 11.90 -12.56 4.05
CA ILE A 151 10.49 -12.32 4.34
C ILE A 151 9.83 -13.58 4.91
N THR A 152 10.04 -14.73 4.27
CA THR A 152 9.36 -15.98 4.63
C THR A 152 10.02 -16.76 5.76
N SER A 153 11.19 -16.34 6.23
CA SER A 153 11.99 -17.04 7.24
C SER A 153 11.22 -17.34 8.54
N GLY A 154 10.31 -16.46 8.97
CA GLY A 154 9.51 -16.65 10.17
C GLY A 154 8.51 -17.80 10.10
N ALA A 155 8.20 -18.31 8.90
CA ALA A 155 7.30 -19.44 8.66
C ALA A 155 8.01 -20.63 7.99
N GLU A 156 9.35 -20.66 8.04
CA GLU A 156 10.12 -21.76 7.49
C GLU A 156 9.74 -23.09 8.16
N THR A 157 9.48 -24.11 7.34
CA THR A 157 9.12 -25.45 7.77
C THR A 157 10.01 -26.47 7.09
N VAL A 158 10.38 -27.53 7.81
CA VAL A 158 11.21 -28.62 7.30
C VAL A 158 10.55 -29.93 7.67
N THR A 159 9.88 -30.54 6.70
CA THR A 159 9.16 -31.80 6.86
C THR A 159 9.66 -32.85 5.87
N ALA A 160 9.06 -34.04 5.91
CA ALA A 160 9.32 -35.07 4.90
C ALA A 160 8.67 -34.74 3.54
N ASP A 161 7.76 -33.75 3.49
CA ASP A 161 7.06 -33.32 2.28
C ASP A 161 7.48 -31.90 1.91
N HIS A 162 8.41 -31.79 0.96
CA HIS A 162 8.89 -30.50 0.47
C HIS A 162 7.82 -29.66 -0.22
N LEU A 163 6.73 -30.26 -0.72
CA LEU A 163 5.63 -29.49 -1.28
C LEU A 163 4.84 -28.80 -0.17
N PHE A 164 4.66 -29.46 0.97
CA PHE A 164 4.05 -28.84 2.14
C PHE A 164 4.88 -27.65 2.63
N ASP A 165 6.21 -27.84 2.76
CA ASP A 165 7.11 -26.77 3.21
C ASP A 165 7.02 -25.53 2.29
N LYS A 166 7.03 -25.75 0.97
CA LYS A 166 6.89 -24.66 -0.01
C LYS A 166 5.50 -24.05 -0.08
N HIS A 167 4.46 -24.84 0.22
CA HIS A 167 3.10 -24.31 0.31
C HIS A 167 2.96 -23.35 1.50
N VAL A 168 3.51 -23.70 2.66
CA VAL A 168 3.53 -22.82 3.84
C VAL A 168 4.29 -21.52 3.56
N GLU A 169 5.46 -21.63 2.92
CA GLU A 169 6.27 -20.48 2.51
C GLU A 169 5.48 -19.52 1.60
N GLN A 170 4.80 -20.06 0.58
CA GLN A 170 3.99 -19.29 -0.35
C GLN A 170 2.77 -18.66 0.35
N MET A 171 2.07 -19.40 1.21
CA MET A 171 0.94 -18.86 1.99
C MET A 171 1.36 -17.69 2.86
N PHE A 172 2.52 -17.77 3.51
CA PHE A 172 3.04 -16.68 4.33
C PHE A 172 3.40 -15.45 3.47
N LEU A 173 4.02 -15.68 2.31
CA LEU A 173 4.35 -14.62 1.36
C LEU A 173 3.08 -13.90 0.86
N ASP A 174 2.06 -14.65 0.44
CA ASP A 174 0.80 -14.07 -0.06
C ASP A 174 0.07 -13.29 1.03
N ASN A 175 0.04 -13.81 2.27
CA ASN A 175 -0.51 -13.09 3.43
C ASN A 175 0.24 -11.77 3.68
N SER A 176 1.57 -11.82 3.62
CA SER A 176 2.46 -10.67 3.84
C SER A 176 2.32 -9.60 2.76
N LEU A 177 2.12 -10.00 1.50
CA LEU A 177 1.93 -9.05 0.40
C LEU A 177 0.57 -8.35 0.48
N MET A 178 -0.44 -8.98 1.07
CA MET A 178 -1.78 -8.40 1.21
C MET A 178 -1.96 -7.57 2.48
N GLY A 179 -1.40 -8.02 3.62
CA GLY A 179 -1.46 -7.31 4.90
C GLY A 179 -0.30 -6.35 5.16
N GLY A 180 0.78 -6.49 4.42
CA GLY A 180 2.07 -5.86 4.68
C GLY A 180 2.93 -6.63 5.68
N ILE A 181 4.24 -6.43 5.62
CA ILE A 181 5.22 -7.03 6.53
C ILE A 181 5.52 -6.03 7.65
N PRO A 182 5.32 -6.38 8.93
CA PRO A 182 5.64 -5.48 10.01
C PRO A 182 7.15 -5.27 10.09
N VAL A 183 7.58 -4.01 10.06
CA VAL A 183 8.93 -3.57 10.38
C VAL A 183 8.90 -2.67 11.60
N LEU A 184 9.96 -2.74 12.40
CA LEU A 184 10.17 -1.85 13.52
C LEU A 184 11.03 -0.68 13.04
N LEU A 185 10.57 0.53 13.31
CA LEU A 185 11.29 1.77 13.09
C LEU A 185 11.56 2.43 14.45
N GLY A 186 12.59 3.26 14.53
CA GLY A 186 12.86 4.03 15.75
C GLY A 186 14.06 3.54 16.54
N ASP A 187 14.00 3.69 17.86
CA ASP A 187 15.07 3.27 18.78
C ASP A 187 15.00 1.75 19.03
N VAL A 188 15.19 0.98 17.96
CA VAL A 188 15.12 -0.49 17.99
C VAL A 188 16.43 -1.02 18.55
N ASP A 189 16.38 -1.49 19.79
CA ASP A 189 17.53 -2.08 20.45
C ASP A 189 17.71 -3.58 20.16
N ASP A 190 18.89 -4.06 20.53
CA ASP A 190 19.23 -5.49 20.56
C ASP A 190 18.70 -6.20 21.81
N ASP A 191 18.26 -5.44 22.83
CA ASP A 191 17.76 -5.97 24.12
C ASP A 191 16.39 -6.65 24.00
N GLY A 192 15.76 -6.57 22.82
CA GLY A 192 14.55 -7.31 22.49
C GLY A 192 13.27 -6.66 23.00
N ARG A 193 13.31 -5.36 23.35
CA ARG A 193 12.10 -4.61 23.72
C ARG A 193 11.12 -4.60 22.54
N ASN A 194 9.83 -4.70 22.89
CA ASN A 194 8.74 -4.63 21.93
C ASN A 194 8.11 -3.22 21.92
N ALA A 195 7.20 -3.00 20.96
CA ALA A 195 6.51 -1.71 20.80
C ALA A 195 5.59 -1.33 21.98
N ASP A 196 5.27 -2.26 22.90
CA ASP A 196 4.54 -1.93 24.14
C ASP A 196 5.48 -1.43 25.24
N ASP A 197 6.77 -1.81 25.20
CA ASP A 197 7.76 -1.53 26.23
C ASP A 197 8.51 -0.21 26.02
N ASP A 198 8.61 0.26 24.77
CA ASP A 198 9.25 1.52 24.41
C ASP A 198 8.46 2.26 23.33
N GLU A 199 7.90 3.42 23.70
CA GLU A 199 7.15 4.27 22.78
C GLU A 199 7.99 4.78 21.60
N LYS A 200 9.33 4.75 21.68
CA LYS A 200 10.20 5.12 20.55
C LYS A 200 10.28 4.04 19.48
N ILE A 201 9.84 2.82 19.76
CA ILE A 201 9.74 1.75 18.77
C ILE A 201 8.37 1.84 18.10
N LYS A 202 8.37 2.08 16.79
CA LYS A 202 7.16 2.21 15.97
C LYS A 202 7.02 1.01 15.05
N VAL A 203 5.81 0.51 14.92
CA VAL A 203 5.50 -0.53 13.93
C VAL A 203 4.98 0.14 12.67
N TYR A 204 5.50 -0.29 11.52
CA TYR A 204 5.06 0.14 10.21
C TYR A 204 4.97 -1.09 9.30
N HIS A 205 4.05 -1.12 8.33
CA HIS A 205 3.85 -2.29 7.48
C HIS A 205 4.32 -2.00 6.07
N LEU A 206 5.22 -2.82 5.53
CA LEU A 206 5.76 -2.63 4.18
C LEU A 206 5.11 -3.55 3.16
N PHE A 207 5.03 -3.08 1.91
CA PHE A 207 4.65 -3.86 0.72
C PHE A 207 3.19 -4.34 0.67
N SER A 208 2.32 -3.81 1.52
CA SER A 208 0.87 -4.06 1.45
C SER A 208 0.32 -3.60 0.10
N ARG A 209 -0.45 -4.46 -0.58
CA ARG A 209 -1.09 -4.18 -1.88
C ARG A 209 -2.38 -4.98 -2.05
N ARG A 210 -3.30 -4.48 -2.88
CA ARG A 210 -4.61 -5.10 -3.14
C ARG A 210 -4.91 -5.15 -4.62
N GLY A 211 -5.39 -6.30 -5.11
CA GLY A 211 -5.93 -6.50 -6.46
C GLY A 211 -4.97 -7.26 -7.38
N ASP A 212 -5.47 -7.64 -8.56
CA ASP A 212 -4.72 -8.26 -9.65
C ASP A 212 -5.55 -8.17 -10.95
N LEU A 213 -5.00 -8.67 -12.07
CA LEU A 213 -5.70 -8.66 -13.36
C LEU A 213 -6.88 -9.64 -13.44
N GLU A 214 -6.96 -10.64 -12.56
CA GLU A 214 -8.12 -11.56 -12.48
C GLU A 214 -9.27 -10.95 -11.67
N ARG A 215 -8.97 -9.94 -10.84
CA ARG A 215 -9.90 -9.16 -10.03
C ARG A 215 -9.88 -7.70 -10.44
N ASP A 216 -10.21 -7.46 -11.71
CA ASP A 216 -10.22 -6.13 -12.36
C ASP A 216 -11.19 -5.10 -11.75
N TYR A 217 -12.10 -5.55 -10.88
CA TYR A 217 -12.96 -4.69 -10.06
C TYR A 217 -12.28 -4.14 -8.81
N ASP A 218 -11.13 -4.69 -8.41
CA ASP A 218 -10.30 -4.16 -7.34
C ASP A 218 -9.32 -3.14 -7.92
N ASN A 219 -9.36 -1.90 -7.42
CA ASN A 219 -8.42 -0.88 -7.83
C ASN A 219 -7.01 -1.21 -7.28
N PHE A 220 -6.15 -1.75 -8.14
CA PHE A 220 -4.78 -2.15 -7.79
C PHE A 220 -3.80 -1.00 -7.98
N ILE A 221 -3.23 -0.53 -6.87
CA ILE A 221 -2.19 0.51 -6.86
C ILE A 221 -0.99 -0.05 -6.10
N ILE A 222 0.16 -0.14 -6.79
CA ILE A 222 1.47 -0.27 -6.13
C ILE A 222 2.15 1.09 -6.29
N GLU A 223 2.24 1.82 -5.19
CA GLU A 223 3.02 3.04 -5.17
C GLU A 223 4.50 2.72 -5.36
N ASN A 224 5.14 3.43 -6.29
CA ASN A 224 6.59 3.36 -6.51
C ASN A 224 7.33 4.28 -5.52
N THR A 225 6.95 4.24 -4.26
CA THR A 225 7.51 5.05 -3.18
C THR A 225 8.36 4.19 -2.26
N TYR A 226 9.34 4.81 -1.60
CA TYR A 226 10.04 4.14 -0.50
C TYR A 226 9.02 3.79 0.60
N PHE A 227 9.25 2.71 1.33
CA PHE A 227 8.37 2.29 2.43
C PHE A 227 6.88 2.22 2.03
N SER A 228 6.58 1.73 0.82
CA SER A 228 5.22 1.71 0.31
C SER A 228 4.30 0.80 1.14
N GLU A 229 3.13 1.34 1.46
CA GLU A 229 2.05 0.63 2.14
C GLU A 229 0.73 1.09 1.49
N GLY A 230 0.13 0.21 0.69
CA GLY A 230 -1.10 0.52 -0.02
C GLY A 230 -2.34 0.40 0.86
N PRO A 231 -3.42 1.12 0.52
CA PRO A 231 -4.69 1.01 1.20
C PRO A 231 -5.33 -0.36 0.97
N SER A 232 -6.14 -0.82 1.93
CA SER A 232 -6.83 -2.09 1.81
C SER A 232 -8.07 -2.14 2.68
N ASN A 233 -8.98 -3.08 2.40
CA ASN A 233 -10.23 -3.16 3.13
C ASN A 233 -9.97 -3.56 4.59
N PHE A 234 -10.72 -2.99 5.52
CA PHE A 234 -10.56 -3.23 6.96
C PHE A 234 -10.50 -4.72 7.31
N ARG A 235 -11.45 -5.51 6.79
CA ARG A 235 -11.55 -6.95 7.00
C ARG A 235 -10.35 -7.72 6.45
N ASP A 236 -9.82 -7.28 5.32
CA ASP A 236 -8.75 -7.98 4.64
C ASP A 236 -7.46 -7.78 5.44
N VAL A 237 -7.11 -6.53 5.75
CA VAL A 237 -5.91 -6.18 6.51
C VAL A 237 -5.93 -6.79 7.92
N ILE A 238 -7.05 -6.70 8.65
CA ILE A 238 -7.12 -7.25 10.01
C ILE A 238 -6.92 -8.77 10.02
N GLN A 239 -7.45 -9.47 9.02
CA GLN A 239 -7.27 -10.91 8.88
C GLN A 239 -5.81 -11.27 8.55
N ASN A 240 -5.17 -10.53 7.65
CA ASN A 240 -3.77 -10.80 7.31
C ASN A 240 -2.83 -10.51 8.49
N ARG A 241 -3.10 -9.44 9.25
CA ARG A 241 -2.29 -9.00 10.40
C ARG A 241 -2.58 -9.73 11.71
N ARG A 242 -3.59 -10.62 11.75
CA ARG A 242 -4.00 -11.32 12.99
C ARG A 242 -2.91 -12.19 13.61
N ASN A 243 -1.96 -12.63 12.80
CA ASN A 243 -0.87 -13.49 13.24
C ASN A 243 0.46 -12.72 13.39
N ASP A 244 0.49 -11.41 13.15
CA ASP A 244 1.75 -10.65 13.15
C ASP A 244 2.50 -10.78 14.46
N VAL A 245 1.82 -10.70 15.60
CA VAL A 245 2.45 -10.84 16.93
C VAL A 245 2.98 -12.25 17.19
N ILE A 246 2.42 -13.27 16.54
CA ILE A 246 2.89 -14.66 16.67
C ILE A 246 4.22 -14.81 15.93
N PHE A 247 4.30 -14.30 14.70
CA PHE A 247 5.53 -14.39 13.89
C PHE A 247 6.58 -13.33 14.26
N ASN A 248 6.13 -12.17 14.75
CA ASN A 248 6.94 -11.02 15.11
C ASN A 248 6.50 -10.47 16.49
N PRO A 249 6.86 -11.14 17.61
CA PRO A 249 6.43 -10.74 18.96
C PRO A 249 6.73 -9.29 19.34
N ARG A 250 7.78 -8.69 18.75
CA ARG A 250 8.18 -7.30 19.01
C ARG A 250 7.17 -6.26 18.53
N VAL A 251 6.20 -6.64 17.69
CA VAL A 251 5.07 -5.78 17.28
C VAL A 251 4.16 -5.45 18.46
N GLY A 252 4.13 -6.28 19.51
CA GLY A 252 3.31 -6.05 20.69
C GLY A 252 1.82 -5.91 20.36
N ALA A 253 1.15 -4.99 21.04
CA ALA A 253 -0.28 -4.73 20.92
C ALA A 253 -0.64 -3.75 19.79
N PHE A 254 0.33 -3.36 18.94
CA PHE A 254 0.15 -2.31 17.93
C PHE A 254 -1.09 -2.53 17.07
N ASN A 255 -1.22 -3.69 16.42
CA ASN A 255 -2.35 -3.98 15.54
C ASN A 255 -3.69 -3.92 16.31
N PHE A 256 -3.75 -4.51 17.51
CA PHE A 256 -4.95 -4.47 18.35
C PHE A 256 -5.38 -3.04 18.69
N ASN A 257 -4.43 -2.22 19.14
CA ASN A 257 -4.68 -0.82 19.50
C ASN A 257 -5.06 0.02 18.27
N MET A 258 -4.40 -0.19 17.13
CA MET A 258 -4.70 0.50 15.87
C MET A 258 -6.14 0.21 15.42
N PHE A 259 -6.51 -1.06 15.28
CA PHE A 259 -7.84 -1.44 14.81
C PHE A 259 -8.96 -1.06 15.78
N LEU A 260 -8.73 -1.15 17.10
CA LEU A 260 -9.69 -0.64 18.09
C LEU A 260 -9.85 0.88 18.05
N SER A 261 -8.77 1.62 17.75
CA SER A 261 -8.84 3.08 17.60
C SER A 261 -9.70 3.50 16.40
N LEU A 262 -9.78 2.64 15.38
CA LEU A 262 -10.65 2.84 14.21
C LEU A 262 -12.14 2.55 14.45
N ILE A 263 -12.52 2.09 15.65
CA ILE A 263 -13.92 1.89 16.02
C ILE A 263 -14.58 3.23 16.36
N GLN A 264 -15.74 3.47 15.76
CA GLN A 264 -16.61 4.62 15.97
C GLN A 264 -17.37 4.51 17.29
N ALA A 265 -17.83 5.66 17.80
CA ALA A 265 -18.59 5.71 19.06
C ALA A 265 -19.96 4.98 19.01
N ASP A 266 -20.45 4.65 17.81
CA ASP A 266 -21.66 3.85 17.59
C ASP A 266 -21.36 2.34 17.37
N GLY A 267 -20.10 1.93 17.44
CA GLY A 267 -19.67 0.53 17.32
C GLY A 267 -19.42 0.05 15.89
N TYR A 268 -19.44 0.94 14.89
CA TYR A 268 -19.04 0.63 13.52
C TYR A 268 -17.58 1.03 13.25
N ASN A 269 -17.09 0.83 12.03
CA ASN A 269 -15.71 1.09 11.65
C ASN A 269 -15.60 1.48 10.15
N PRO A 270 -14.51 2.13 9.71
CA PRO A 270 -14.31 2.46 8.30
C PRO A 270 -14.14 1.19 7.44
N LEU A 271 -14.45 1.29 6.14
CA LEU A 271 -14.32 0.17 5.21
C LEU A 271 -12.91 0.02 4.65
N SER A 272 -12.15 1.12 4.52
CA SER A 272 -10.76 1.11 4.06
C SER A 272 -9.82 1.55 5.18
N VAL A 273 -8.70 0.87 5.31
CA VAL A 273 -7.60 1.20 6.21
C VAL A 273 -6.41 1.65 5.38
N GLU A 274 -5.79 2.73 5.84
CA GLU A 274 -4.63 3.35 5.22
C GLU A 274 -3.37 3.05 6.04
N ALA A 275 -2.21 3.26 5.42
CA ALA A 275 -0.95 3.27 6.14
C ALA A 275 -0.97 4.31 7.26
N VAL A 276 -0.38 3.96 8.41
CA VAL A 276 -0.30 4.87 9.55
C VAL A 276 0.49 6.13 9.20
N VAL A 277 0.13 7.23 9.84
CA VAL A 277 0.80 8.53 9.64
C VAL A 277 1.64 8.91 10.85
N PHE A 278 2.77 9.56 10.58
CA PHE A 278 3.71 10.07 11.57
C PHE A 278 3.55 11.58 11.68
N SER A 279 3.68 12.11 12.89
CA SER A 279 3.70 13.56 13.12
C SER A 279 4.65 13.95 14.25
N ILE A 280 5.25 15.13 14.10
CA ILE A 280 6.10 15.76 15.12
C ILE A 280 5.53 17.15 15.38
N ASP A 281 5.03 17.37 16.60
CA ASP A 281 4.40 18.64 16.96
C ASP A 281 5.40 19.71 17.41
N ASP A 282 6.59 19.31 17.87
CA ASP A 282 7.58 20.20 18.47
C ASP A 282 8.59 20.71 17.42
N PRO A 283 8.56 22.01 17.05
CA PRO A 283 9.49 22.59 16.08
C PRO A 283 10.96 22.49 16.51
N GLU A 284 11.25 22.50 17.81
CA GLU A 284 12.62 22.34 18.30
C GLU A 284 13.14 20.93 18.03
N VAL A 285 12.27 19.92 18.12
CA VAL A 285 12.60 18.53 17.77
C VAL A 285 12.85 18.40 16.27
N CYS A 286 11.98 18.95 15.42
CA CYS A 286 12.19 18.97 13.96
C CYS A 286 13.54 19.61 13.59
N LEU A 287 13.85 20.78 14.17
CA LEU A 287 15.11 21.47 13.91
C LEU A 287 16.32 20.68 14.41
N ARG A 288 16.23 20.04 15.57
CA ARG A 288 17.29 19.19 16.12
C ARG A 288 17.57 17.98 15.22
N LEU A 289 16.53 17.28 14.78
CA LEU A 289 16.64 16.14 13.86
C LEU A 289 17.29 16.57 12.53
N ALA A 290 16.78 17.66 11.93
CA ALA A 290 17.34 18.20 10.70
C ALA A 290 18.82 18.61 10.87
N THR A 291 19.17 19.19 12.02
CA THR A 291 20.56 19.59 12.32
C THR A 291 21.49 18.39 12.47
N ASN A 292 21.05 17.33 13.12
CA ASN A 292 21.86 16.11 13.30
C ASN A 292 22.16 15.44 11.95
N VAL A 293 21.18 15.43 11.05
CA VAL A 293 21.24 14.68 9.79
C VAL A 293 21.97 15.47 8.70
N VAL A 294 21.69 16.78 8.58
CA VAL A 294 22.27 17.65 7.53
C VAL A 294 23.57 18.32 8.00
N GLY A 295 23.77 18.46 9.31
CA GLY A 295 25.00 18.97 9.92
C GLY A 295 24.97 20.42 10.36
N PHE A 296 25.89 20.80 11.24
CA PHE A 296 25.91 22.10 11.94
C PHE A 296 26.51 23.27 11.15
N ALA A 297 27.23 23.01 10.05
CA ALA A 297 27.94 24.05 9.30
C ALA A 297 26.97 25.08 8.68
N ASP A 298 27.32 26.37 8.69
CA ASP A 298 26.46 27.44 8.15
C ASP A 298 26.09 27.23 6.67
N GLY A 299 26.96 26.58 5.89
CA GLY A 299 26.70 26.25 4.49
C GLY A 299 25.50 25.32 4.27
N HIS A 300 25.05 24.59 5.30
CA HIS A 300 23.88 23.71 5.19
C HIS A 300 22.61 24.30 5.81
N ARG A 301 22.64 25.57 6.23
CA ARG A 301 21.52 26.20 6.94
C ARG A 301 20.19 26.12 6.17
N ALA A 302 20.20 26.43 4.88
CA ALA A 302 18.99 26.38 4.06
C ALA A 302 18.41 24.96 3.97
N GLN A 303 19.26 23.95 3.84
CA GLN A 303 18.83 22.54 3.79
C GLN A 303 18.29 22.05 5.14
N ARG A 304 18.89 22.51 6.26
CA ARG A 304 18.35 22.26 7.61
C ARG A 304 16.98 22.87 7.80
N GLU A 305 16.80 24.13 7.40
CA GLU A 305 15.52 24.84 7.50
C GLU A 305 14.45 24.17 6.62
N ALA A 306 14.82 23.73 5.42
CA ALA A 306 13.94 22.96 4.53
C ALA A 306 13.49 21.63 5.15
N LEU A 307 14.43 20.79 5.61
CA LEU A 307 14.10 19.51 6.24
C LEU A 307 13.29 19.69 7.53
N ALA A 308 13.64 20.66 8.36
CA ALA A 308 12.86 20.97 9.56
C ALA A 308 11.44 21.43 9.22
N SER A 309 11.27 22.19 8.13
CA SER A 309 9.95 22.58 7.63
C SER A 309 9.15 21.37 7.19
N ILE A 310 9.73 20.44 6.40
CA ILE A 310 9.06 19.21 5.96
C ILE A 310 8.57 18.38 7.17
N LEU A 311 9.44 18.17 8.15
CA LEU A 311 9.13 17.36 9.33
C LEU A 311 7.99 17.93 10.20
N CYS A 312 7.77 19.24 10.13
CA CYS A 312 6.80 19.96 10.95
C CYS A 312 5.62 20.55 10.15
N ASP A 313 5.52 20.29 8.85
CA ASP A 313 4.43 20.80 7.99
C ASP A 313 3.10 20.07 8.21
N GLY A 314 3.16 18.88 8.83
CA GLY A 314 2.01 18.09 9.19
C GLY A 314 2.34 16.62 9.29
N GLU A 315 1.36 15.81 8.91
CA GLU A 315 1.47 14.37 8.93
C GLU A 315 2.14 13.86 7.66
N PHE A 316 3.01 12.87 7.82
CA PHE A 316 3.73 12.28 6.70
C PHE A 316 3.87 10.77 6.88
N ARG A 317 4.05 10.07 5.76
CA ARG A 317 4.53 8.69 5.73
C ARG A 317 6.04 8.68 5.46
N PRO A 318 6.78 7.66 5.93
CA PRO A 318 8.23 7.56 5.69
C PRO A 318 8.59 7.70 4.20
N GLY A 319 7.80 7.10 3.30
CA GLY A 319 7.99 7.21 1.85
C GLY A 319 7.91 8.62 1.30
N GLN A 320 6.87 9.36 1.70
CA GLN A 320 6.65 10.75 1.30
C GLN A 320 7.78 11.66 1.82
N LEU A 321 8.30 11.39 3.02
CA LEU A 321 9.45 12.11 3.55
C LEU A 321 10.68 11.92 2.66
N VAL A 322 10.95 10.71 2.18
CA VAL A 322 12.09 10.47 1.28
C VAL A 322 11.91 11.20 -0.05
N GLU A 323 10.71 11.13 -0.62
CA GLU A 323 10.37 11.82 -1.87
C GLU A 323 10.60 13.33 -1.76
N MET A 324 10.09 13.97 -0.70
CA MET A 324 10.30 15.41 -0.46
C MET A 324 11.77 15.78 -0.25
N ILE A 325 12.58 14.90 0.35
CA ILE A 325 14.03 15.09 0.51
C ILE A 325 14.73 15.06 -0.86
N GLU A 326 14.37 14.11 -1.71
CA GLU A 326 14.94 13.95 -3.05
C GLU A 326 14.53 15.11 -3.98
N GLU A 327 13.26 15.50 -3.99
CA GLU A 327 12.72 16.62 -4.76
C GLU A 327 13.41 17.94 -4.43
N GLN A 328 13.67 18.19 -3.15
CA GLN A 328 14.35 19.40 -2.68
C GLN A 328 15.89 19.27 -2.73
N SER A 329 16.41 18.14 -3.21
CA SER A 329 17.84 17.85 -3.30
C SER A 329 18.58 18.07 -1.97
N ILE A 330 17.96 17.66 -0.86
CA ILE A 330 18.52 17.81 0.48
C ILE A 330 19.61 16.76 0.69
N PHE A 331 20.83 17.22 0.97
CA PHE A 331 21.96 16.34 1.22
C PHE A 331 21.98 15.86 2.68
N LEU A 332 21.94 14.54 2.86
CA LEU A 332 22.03 13.89 4.17
C LEU A 332 23.48 13.48 4.45
N MET A 333 24.00 13.82 5.64
CA MET A 333 25.32 13.34 6.08
C MET A 333 25.24 11.97 6.75
N THR A 334 24.06 11.57 7.22
CA THR A 334 23.76 10.24 7.77
C THR A 334 23.08 9.35 6.72
N SER A 335 22.91 8.07 7.03
CA SER A 335 22.12 7.18 6.16
C SER A 335 20.63 7.52 6.23
N LEU A 336 19.91 7.26 5.14
CA LEU A 336 18.46 7.38 5.10
C LEU A 336 17.79 6.55 6.20
N SER A 337 18.27 5.33 6.45
CA SER A 337 17.74 4.46 7.52
C SER A 337 17.84 5.12 8.89
N SER A 338 18.99 5.73 9.21
CA SER A 338 19.20 6.41 10.49
C SER A 338 18.27 7.62 10.64
N LEU A 339 18.03 8.37 9.57
CA LEU A 339 17.07 9.47 9.60
C LEU A 339 15.65 8.94 9.88
N ILE A 340 15.21 7.90 9.18
CA ILE A 340 13.87 7.32 9.37
C ILE A 340 13.69 6.82 10.80
N ASP A 341 14.71 6.18 11.38
CA ASP A 341 14.67 5.73 12.77
C ASP A 341 14.62 6.91 13.75
N ASP A 342 15.50 7.90 13.61
CA ASP A 342 15.49 9.09 14.49
C ASP A 342 14.14 9.85 14.42
N VAL A 343 13.56 9.94 13.23
CA VAL A 343 12.24 10.57 13.00
C VAL A 343 11.12 9.73 13.58
N ALA A 344 11.11 8.40 13.36
CA ALA A 344 10.10 7.50 13.91
C ALA A 344 10.12 7.52 15.46
N ALA A 345 11.30 7.52 16.06
CA ALA A 345 11.49 7.59 17.51
C ALA A 345 10.96 8.89 18.12
N ALA A 346 11.02 10.00 17.38
CA ALA A 346 10.54 11.30 17.81
C ALA A 346 9.05 11.55 17.49
N SER A 347 8.46 10.76 16.60
CA SER A 347 7.11 10.95 16.07
C SER A 347 6.03 10.32 16.93
N LYS A 348 4.83 10.89 16.86
CA LYS A 348 3.58 10.20 17.18
C LYS A 348 3.13 9.40 15.97
N VAL A 349 2.47 8.28 16.20
CA VAL A 349 1.89 7.44 15.15
C VAL A 349 0.39 7.40 15.34
N SER A 350 -0.34 7.70 14.27
CA SER A 350 -1.80 7.72 14.28
C SER A 350 -2.35 6.79 13.20
N PRO A 351 -3.37 5.96 13.52
CA PRO A 351 -4.09 5.19 12.51
C PRO A 351 -4.73 6.12 11.48
N ALA A 352 -4.76 5.70 10.22
CA ALA A 352 -5.45 6.39 9.16
C ALA A 352 -6.43 5.43 8.48
N ALA A 353 -7.58 5.97 8.04
CA ALA A 353 -8.60 5.20 7.38
C ALA A 353 -9.50 6.13 6.55
N VAL A 354 -10.21 5.55 5.58
CA VAL A 354 -11.15 6.28 4.75
C VAL A 354 -12.53 5.67 4.85
N THR A 355 -13.54 6.52 5.00
CA THR A 355 -14.95 6.11 4.92
C THR A 355 -15.50 6.41 3.53
N GLU A 356 -15.46 5.38 2.69
CA GLU A 356 -16.14 5.35 1.39
C GLU A 356 -17.24 4.28 1.40
N GLY A 357 -18.21 4.40 0.50
CA GLY A 357 -19.32 3.45 0.36
C GLY A 357 -20.55 3.74 1.24
N ALA A 358 -21.60 2.94 1.08
CA ALA A 358 -22.95 3.21 1.61
C ALA A 358 -23.31 2.48 2.92
N GLY A 359 -22.35 1.84 3.59
CA GLY A 359 -22.66 1.00 4.75
C GLY A 359 -21.45 0.63 5.62
N PHE A 360 -21.73 -0.15 6.66
CA PHE A 360 -20.75 -0.73 7.57
C PHE A 360 -20.97 -2.24 7.63
N ALA A 361 -19.90 -3.03 7.62
CA ALA A 361 -19.99 -4.47 7.71
C ALA A 361 -20.20 -4.90 9.17
N ALA A 362 -21.06 -5.90 9.39
CA ALA A 362 -21.44 -6.35 10.72
C ALA A 362 -20.47 -7.39 11.31
N ASP A 363 -19.65 -8.03 10.48
CA ASP A 363 -18.73 -9.10 10.91
C ASP A 363 -17.37 -8.59 11.38
N HIS A 364 -16.97 -7.36 11.04
CA HIS A 364 -15.63 -6.83 11.31
C HIS A 364 -15.14 -6.96 12.76
N TRP A 365 -16.05 -6.92 13.73
CA TRP A 365 -15.67 -6.98 15.14
C TRP A 365 -15.13 -8.34 15.57
N THR A 366 -15.48 -9.43 14.86
CA THR A 366 -15.00 -10.78 15.23
C THR A 366 -13.49 -10.88 15.10
N TYR A 367 -12.91 -10.24 14.08
CA TYR A 367 -11.46 -10.26 13.84
C TYR A 367 -10.66 -9.45 14.88
N LEU A 368 -11.30 -8.54 15.63
CA LEU A 368 -10.66 -7.89 16.78
C LEU A 368 -10.39 -8.90 17.90
N MET A 369 -11.25 -9.91 18.05
CA MET A 369 -11.06 -10.98 19.02
C MET A 369 -9.93 -11.92 18.60
N ASP A 370 -9.69 -12.10 17.29
CA ASP A 370 -8.52 -12.83 16.80
C ASP A 370 -7.23 -12.10 17.19
N LEU A 371 -7.17 -10.78 17.04
CA LEU A 371 -6.01 -9.97 17.47
C LEU A 371 -5.75 -10.09 18.97
N LEU A 372 -6.80 -10.00 19.79
CA LEU A 372 -6.69 -10.19 21.24
C LEU A 372 -6.17 -11.60 21.56
N SER A 373 -6.74 -12.61 20.93
CA SER A 373 -6.37 -14.01 21.16
C SER A 373 -4.92 -14.30 20.74
N SER A 374 -4.48 -13.76 19.60
CA SER A 374 -3.09 -13.88 19.14
C SER A 374 -2.12 -13.16 20.06
N TYR A 375 -2.47 -11.97 20.57
CA TYR A 375 -1.63 -11.25 21.52
C TYR A 375 -1.48 -12.03 22.83
N LEU A 376 -2.58 -12.51 23.41
CA LEU A 376 -2.57 -13.23 24.69
C LEU A 376 -1.93 -14.62 24.60
N GLN A 377 -1.79 -15.20 23.40
CA GLN A 377 -0.98 -16.40 23.21
C GLN A 377 0.52 -16.14 23.47
N ILE A 378 0.98 -14.93 23.22
CA ILE A 378 2.39 -14.53 23.39
C ILE A 378 2.60 -13.81 24.73
N TYR A 379 1.66 -12.96 25.13
CA TYR A 379 1.73 -12.11 26.34
C TYR A 379 0.52 -12.29 27.27
N PRO A 380 0.28 -13.50 27.82
CA PRO A 380 -0.90 -13.79 28.62
C PRO A 380 -0.95 -12.98 29.93
N ASP A 381 0.21 -12.61 30.48
CA ASP A 381 0.35 -11.81 31.69
C ASP A 381 0.04 -10.32 31.50
N ARG A 382 -0.07 -9.86 30.25
CA ARG A 382 -0.35 -8.46 29.89
C ARG A 382 -1.83 -8.16 29.63
N GLU A 383 -2.73 -9.12 29.84
CA GLU A 383 -4.16 -8.96 29.56
C GLU A 383 -4.76 -7.74 30.26
N GLU A 384 -4.56 -7.61 31.57
CA GLU A 384 -5.10 -6.50 32.35
C GLU A 384 -4.51 -5.16 31.89
N TYR A 385 -3.20 -5.14 31.61
CA TYR A 385 -2.55 -3.94 31.11
C TYR A 385 -3.15 -3.50 29.75
N LEU A 386 -3.24 -4.44 28.80
CA LEU A 386 -3.79 -4.23 27.47
C LEU A 386 -5.23 -3.71 27.51
N LEU A 387 -6.08 -4.34 28.33
CA LEU A 387 -7.51 -4.07 28.35
C LEU A 387 -7.87 -2.77 29.06
N PHE A 388 -7.14 -2.41 30.12
CA PHE A 388 -7.54 -1.32 31.03
C PHE A 388 -6.62 -0.09 31.00
N SER A 389 -5.33 -0.24 30.67
CA SER A 389 -4.35 0.85 30.83
C SER A 389 -4.31 1.81 29.64
N ASN A 390 -4.36 1.28 28.42
CA ASN A 390 -4.25 2.08 27.20
C ASN A 390 -5.57 2.80 26.89
N LYS A 391 -5.49 4.11 26.61
CA LYS A 391 -6.64 4.94 26.21
C LYS A 391 -6.60 5.18 24.70
N LEU A 392 -7.54 4.57 24.00
CA LEU A 392 -7.65 4.57 22.54
C LEU A 392 -8.67 5.60 22.06
N THR A 393 -8.40 6.23 20.92
CA THR A 393 -9.29 7.21 20.28
C THR A 393 -10.49 6.54 19.62
N TYR A 394 -11.52 7.30 19.26
CA TYR A 394 -12.62 6.81 18.43
C TYR A 394 -12.58 7.44 17.05
N TYR A 395 -12.81 6.63 16.03
CA TYR A 395 -12.89 7.12 14.65
C TYR A 395 -14.14 7.96 14.43
N TYR A 396 -13.97 9.08 13.75
CA TYR A 396 -15.02 10.02 13.40
C TYR A 396 -15.31 9.94 11.89
N SER A 397 -16.44 9.34 11.56
CA SER A 397 -16.92 9.19 10.19
C SER A 397 -17.91 10.29 9.83
N HIS A 398 -17.81 10.85 8.63
CA HIS A 398 -18.86 11.74 8.08
C HIS A 398 -20.18 11.00 7.78
N ARG A 399 -20.14 9.67 7.62
CA ARG A 399 -21.32 8.81 7.46
C ARG A 399 -21.91 8.39 8.79
N VAL A 400 -23.24 8.35 8.85
CA VAL A 400 -24.03 8.02 10.04
C VAL A 400 -25.05 6.96 9.70
N VAL A 401 -25.33 6.05 10.64
CA VAL A 401 -26.41 5.06 10.49
C VAL A 401 -27.78 5.72 10.55
N SER A 402 -28.59 5.45 9.54
CA SER A 402 -29.96 5.95 9.43
C SER A 402 -30.83 5.47 10.60
N PRO A 403 -31.76 6.31 11.11
CA PRO A 403 -32.73 5.88 12.10
C PRO A 403 -33.50 4.64 11.65
N ARG A 404 -33.79 3.73 12.59
CA ARG A 404 -34.44 2.44 12.30
C ARG A 404 -35.75 2.58 11.52
N LYS A 405 -36.59 3.54 11.92
CA LYS A 405 -37.87 3.84 11.27
C LYS A 405 -37.74 4.19 9.78
N SER A 406 -36.56 4.62 9.36
CA SER A 406 -36.28 5.05 7.99
C SER A 406 -35.62 3.96 7.15
N LYS A 407 -34.82 3.08 7.77
CA LYS A 407 -34.04 2.07 7.02
C LYS A 407 -34.65 0.68 6.95
N TYR A 408 -35.46 0.26 7.92
CA TYR A 408 -36.05 -1.09 7.91
C TYR A 408 -37.35 -1.12 7.11
N VAL A 409 -37.35 -1.90 6.03
CA VAL A 409 -38.51 -2.10 5.15
C VAL A 409 -38.89 -3.58 5.09
N LEU A 410 -40.15 -3.85 4.77
CA LEU A 410 -40.61 -5.21 4.48
C LEU A 410 -40.64 -5.42 2.97
N SER A 411 -39.96 -6.45 2.49
CA SER A 411 -40.02 -6.91 1.10
C SER A 411 -40.65 -8.29 1.05
N LYS A 412 -41.49 -8.59 0.06
CA LYS A 412 -41.99 -9.95 -0.13
C LYS A 412 -40.84 -10.90 -0.49
N SER A 413 -40.95 -12.15 -0.06
CA SER A 413 -40.13 -13.26 -0.51
C SER A 413 -40.28 -13.49 -2.00
N TYR A 414 -39.33 -14.21 -2.59
CA TYR A 414 -39.34 -14.51 -4.03
C TYR A 414 -40.63 -15.23 -4.48
N ASN A 415 -41.16 -16.13 -3.64
CA ASN A 415 -42.44 -16.82 -3.86
C ASN A 415 -43.68 -16.00 -3.42
N GLY A 416 -43.48 -14.83 -2.79
CA GLY A 416 -44.56 -13.94 -2.34
C GLY A 416 -45.32 -14.40 -1.09
N GLU A 417 -44.91 -15.50 -0.46
CA GLU A 417 -45.63 -16.14 0.65
C GLU A 417 -45.31 -15.51 2.02
N TRP A 418 -44.17 -14.83 2.18
CA TRP A 418 -43.78 -14.18 3.43
C TRP A 418 -43.06 -12.84 3.21
N LEU A 419 -42.88 -12.08 4.29
CA LEU A 419 -42.16 -10.80 4.28
C LEU A 419 -40.77 -10.98 4.90
N HIS A 420 -39.75 -10.49 4.21
CA HIS A 420 -38.40 -10.33 4.74
C HIS A 420 -38.19 -8.89 5.21
N VAL A 421 -37.51 -8.75 6.34
CA VAL A 421 -36.99 -7.46 6.78
C VAL A 421 -35.72 -7.17 5.99
N ARG A 422 -35.65 -6.01 5.34
CA ARG A 422 -34.46 -5.51 4.64
C ARG A 422 -34.05 -4.14 5.19
N GLN A 423 -32.77 -3.82 5.09
CA GLN A 423 -32.27 -2.46 5.31
C GLN A 423 -32.06 -1.80 3.94
N LEU A 424 -32.68 -0.63 3.72
CA LEU A 424 -32.43 0.25 2.58
C LEU A 424 -31.88 1.57 3.10
N ASP A 425 -30.94 2.17 2.34
CA ASP A 425 -30.30 3.45 2.68
C ASP A 425 -29.85 3.49 4.16
N ALA A 426 -29.16 2.42 4.57
CA ALA A 426 -28.84 2.15 5.97
C ALA A 426 -27.92 3.20 6.58
N THR A 427 -27.21 3.98 5.75
CA THR A 427 -26.39 5.12 6.16
C THR A 427 -26.62 6.32 5.26
N TYR A 428 -26.35 7.51 5.79
CA TYR A 428 -26.34 8.76 5.03
C TYR A 428 -25.10 9.58 5.41
N GLU A 429 -24.70 10.50 4.53
CA GLU A 429 -23.66 11.48 4.82
C GLU A 429 -24.24 12.64 5.63
N SER A 430 -23.66 12.93 6.79
CA SER A 430 -24.11 14.02 7.66
C SER A 430 -23.39 15.30 7.29
N THR A 431 -24.15 16.30 6.81
CA THR A 431 -23.62 17.63 6.50
C THR A 431 -22.97 18.31 7.71
N GLU A 432 -23.51 18.09 8.91
CA GLU A 432 -22.94 18.57 10.18
C GLU A 432 -21.55 17.96 10.44
N ARG A 433 -21.40 16.65 10.23
CA ARG A 433 -20.12 15.97 10.42
C ARG A 433 -19.09 16.41 9.39
N VAL A 434 -19.50 16.58 8.13
CA VAL A 434 -18.63 17.11 7.07
C VAL A 434 -18.14 18.52 7.42
N GLU A 435 -19.04 19.40 7.86
CA GLU A 435 -18.67 20.77 8.22
C GLU A 435 -17.75 20.83 9.45
N TYR A 436 -17.94 19.93 10.42
CA TYR A 436 -17.02 19.75 11.52
C TYR A 436 -15.62 19.33 11.03
N MET A 437 -15.54 18.31 10.18
CA MET A 437 -14.26 17.82 9.65
C MET A 437 -13.52 18.92 8.86
N ARG A 438 -14.25 19.80 8.14
CA ARG A 438 -13.66 20.92 7.38
C ARG A 438 -12.85 21.90 8.22
N GLN A 439 -13.10 21.98 9.53
CA GLN A 439 -12.33 22.81 10.45
C GLN A 439 -10.87 22.33 10.60
N TYR A 440 -10.61 21.09 10.23
CA TYR A 440 -9.31 20.43 10.31
C TYR A 440 -8.64 20.28 8.94
N VAL A 441 -9.10 21.01 7.92
CA VAL A 441 -8.40 21.07 6.62
C VAL A 441 -7.12 21.87 6.79
N ASN A 442 -6.00 21.29 6.39
CA ASN A 442 -4.74 22.02 6.31
C ASN A 442 -4.85 23.03 5.15
N PRO A 443 -4.73 24.34 5.41
CA PRO A 443 -4.88 25.36 4.36
C PRO A 443 -3.76 25.33 3.31
N ALA A 444 -2.58 24.76 3.63
CA ALA A 444 -1.48 24.64 2.69
C ALA A 444 -1.71 23.48 1.71
N SER A 445 -2.15 22.33 2.20
CA SER A 445 -2.30 21.12 1.39
C SER A 445 -3.72 20.91 0.84
N GLY A 446 -4.74 21.54 1.45
CA GLY A 446 -6.15 21.32 1.13
C GLY A 446 -6.72 19.98 1.64
N TRP A 447 -5.90 19.17 2.30
CA TRP A 447 -6.29 17.86 2.83
C TRP A 447 -6.73 17.94 4.29
N TYR A 448 -7.58 17.01 4.70
CA TYR A 448 -7.91 16.84 6.11
C TYR A 448 -6.67 16.37 6.88
N LYS A 449 -6.40 17.01 8.01
CA LYS A 449 -5.50 16.42 9.02
C LYS A 449 -6.17 15.20 9.65
N ASN A 450 -5.41 14.24 10.15
CA ASN A 450 -5.98 13.03 10.74
C ASN A 450 -6.87 13.34 11.96
N GLU A 451 -6.67 14.45 12.67
CA GLU A 451 -7.58 14.88 13.74
C GLU A 451 -9.03 15.06 13.27
N ALA A 452 -9.26 15.34 11.98
CA ALA A 452 -10.60 15.37 11.40
C ALA A 452 -11.34 14.03 11.57
N SER A 453 -10.59 12.93 11.57
CA SER A 453 -11.11 11.57 11.69
C SER A 453 -11.13 11.05 13.13
N ILE A 454 -10.89 11.92 14.11
CA ILE A 454 -10.88 11.59 15.53
C ILE A 454 -12.08 12.24 16.22
N GLN A 455 -12.81 11.46 17.01
CA GLN A 455 -13.94 11.96 17.80
C GLN A 455 -13.43 12.86 18.92
N HIS A 456 -14.07 14.02 19.06
CA HIS A 456 -13.87 14.92 20.20
C HIS A 456 -15.12 14.98 21.08
N ASP A 457 -14.94 15.32 22.35
CA ASP A 457 -16.04 15.57 23.28
C ASP A 457 -16.62 16.98 23.10
N VAL A 458 -17.63 17.32 23.91
CA VAL A 458 -18.30 18.63 23.86
C VAL A 458 -17.41 19.81 24.26
N GLU A 459 -16.28 19.55 24.92
CA GLU A 459 -15.28 20.54 25.31
C GLU A 459 -14.16 20.68 24.27
N GLY A 460 -14.16 19.83 23.23
CA GLY A 460 -13.16 19.80 22.17
C GLY A 460 -11.92 18.95 22.51
N ASN A 461 -11.95 18.15 23.57
CA ASN A 461 -10.87 17.22 23.88
C ASN A 461 -11.02 15.93 23.07
N ILE A 462 -9.91 15.27 22.75
CA ILE A 462 -9.93 13.96 22.08
C ILE A 462 -10.65 12.94 22.98
N PHE A 463 -11.73 12.36 22.46
CA PHE A 463 -12.52 11.37 23.16
C PHE A 463 -11.80 10.02 23.17
N ARG A 464 -11.49 9.50 24.36
CA ARG A 464 -10.74 8.25 24.55
C ARG A 464 -11.39 7.33 25.56
N SER A 465 -11.22 6.03 25.37
CA SER A 465 -11.60 5.00 26.34
C SER A 465 -10.62 3.83 26.31
N SER A 466 -10.70 2.99 27.32
CA SER A 466 -9.91 1.75 27.39
C SER A 466 -10.38 0.72 26.37
N ALA A 467 -9.52 -0.25 26.04
CA ALA A 467 -9.87 -1.31 25.11
C ALA A 467 -11.10 -2.10 25.59
N ILE A 468 -11.22 -2.38 26.89
CA ILE A 468 -12.39 -3.08 27.45
C ILE A 468 -13.70 -2.30 27.27
N GLU A 469 -13.68 -0.97 27.40
CA GLU A 469 -14.85 -0.12 27.20
C GLU A 469 -15.31 -0.16 25.73
N LYS A 470 -14.36 -0.18 24.78
CA LYS A 470 -14.65 -0.38 23.35
C LYS A 470 -15.19 -1.78 23.06
N LEU A 471 -14.63 -2.83 23.65
CA LEU A 471 -15.15 -4.19 23.51
C LEU A 471 -16.58 -4.31 24.08
N PHE A 472 -16.87 -3.65 25.20
CA PHE A 472 -18.22 -3.59 25.76
C PHE A 472 -19.19 -2.82 24.85
N LEU A 473 -18.76 -1.70 24.25
CA LEU A 473 -19.53 -1.01 23.22
C LEU A 473 -19.87 -1.94 22.04
N LEU A 474 -18.88 -2.67 21.51
CA LEU A 474 -19.10 -3.61 20.41
C LEU A 474 -20.05 -4.74 20.80
N ALA A 475 -19.90 -5.32 21.99
CA ALA A 475 -20.78 -6.37 22.49
C ALA A 475 -22.23 -5.85 22.63
N THR A 476 -22.42 -4.66 23.20
CA THR A 476 -23.75 -4.07 23.37
C THR A 476 -24.39 -3.67 22.04
N SER A 477 -23.65 -3.05 21.12
CA SER A 477 -24.15 -2.70 19.79
C SER A 477 -24.60 -3.92 18.99
N ASN A 478 -23.83 -5.01 19.01
CA ASN A 478 -24.18 -6.26 18.34
C ASN A 478 -25.37 -6.98 19.01
N PHE A 479 -25.38 -7.07 20.34
CA PHE A 479 -26.49 -7.70 21.06
C PHE A 479 -27.82 -6.93 20.89
N LEU A 480 -27.76 -5.61 20.80
CA LEU A 480 -28.93 -4.78 20.47
C LEU A 480 -29.45 -5.08 19.05
N LEU A 481 -28.60 -5.39 18.08
CA LEU A 481 -29.06 -5.81 16.75
C LEU A 481 -29.86 -7.13 16.81
N GLU A 482 -29.41 -8.08 17.62
CA GLU A 482 -30.02 -9.42 17.75
C GLU A 482 -31.38 -9.38 18.48
N ILE A 483 -31.45 -8.79 19.68
CA ILE A 483 -32.71 -8.68 20.45
C ILE A 483 -33.79 -7.92 19.69
N LEU A 484 -33.40 -6.92 18.90
CA LEU A 484 -34.36 -6.03 18.23
C LEU A 484 -34.84 -6.60 16.90
N LEU A 485 -34.09 -7.51 16.29
CA LEU A 485 -34.61 -8.41 15.25
C LEU A 485 -35.74 -9.27 15.83
N GLU A 486 -35.55 -9.88 17.00
CA GLU A 486 -36.60 -10.65 17.66
C GLU A 486 -37.82 -9.79 18.07
N TRP A 487 -37.60 -8.58 18.59
CA TRP A 487 -38.69 -7.69 18.99
C TRP A 487 -39.50 -7.12 17.81
N ALA A 488 -38.84 -6.75 16.70
CA ALA A 488 -39.51 -6.30 15.48
C ALA A 488 -40.36 -7.41 14.82
N LEU A 489 -39.99 -8.68 15.04
CA LEU A 489 -40.78 -9.84 14.64
C LEU A 489 -42.01 -10.02 15.54
N SER A 490 -41.87 -9.83 16.85
CA SER A 490 -42.97 -9.97 17.83
C SER A 490 -44.08 -8.92 17.65
N THR A 491 -43.71 -7.68 17.29
CA THR A 491 -44.66 -6.57 17.13
C THR A 491 -45.37 -6.53 15.77
N LYS A 492 -44.89 -7.28 14.77
CA LYS A 492 -45.53 -7.40 13.45
C LYS A 492 -46.34 -8.68 13.25
N GLN A 493 -46.26 -9.64 14.18
CA GLN A 493 -47.11 -10.84 14.21
C GLN A 493 -48.61 -10.55 14.41
N GLU A 494 -48.99 -9.33 14.81
CA GLU A 494 -50.41 -8.93 14.90
C GLU A 494 -51.10 -8.79 13.54
N ASN A 495 -50.36 -8.82 12.41
CA ASN A 495 -50.93 -8.91 11.07
C ASN A 495 -50.48 -10.22 10.38
N GLN A 496 -51.45 -11.10 10.11
CA GLN A 496 -51.29 -12.46 9.58
C GLN A 496 -50.45 -12.58 8.29
N VAL A 497 -49.13 -12.69 8.39
CA VAL A 497 -48.26 -13.39 7.42
C VAL A 497 -47.04 -13.92 8.19
N GLY A 498 -46.70 -15.21 8.01
CA GLY A 498 -45.53 -15.83 8.63
C GLY A 498 -44.24 -15.11 8.24
N ILE A 499 -43.33 -14.92 9.20
CA ILE A 499 -42.01 -14.34 8.99
C ILE A 499 -40.98 -15.43 9.28
N GLN A 500 -40.06 -15.66 8.34
CA GLN A 500 -39.00 -16.66 8.47
C GLN A 500 -37.63 -15.99 8.38
N LEU A 501 -36.71 -16.37 9.28
CA LEU A 501 -35.32 -15.93 9.30
C LEU A 501 -34.53 -16.58 8.17
N LEU A 502 -33.70 -15.80 7.48
CA LEU A 502 -32.51 -16.30 6.79
C LEU A 502 -31.31 -15.84 7.62
N THR A 503 -30.98 -16.63 8.63
CA THR A 503 -29.76 -16.49 9.45
C THR A 503 -28.95 -17.78 9.39
N GLU A 504 -28.77 -18.33 8.20
CA GLU A 504 -27.80 -19.40 7.94
C GLU A 504 -27.23 -19.22 6.53
N SER A 505 -26.06 -18.58 6.43
CA SER A 505 -25.01 -18.80 5.41
C SER A 505 -23.97 -17.67 5.45
N ALA A 506 -23.18 -17.62 6.52
CA ALA A 506 -21.84 -17.01 6.51
C ALA A 506 -21.02 -17.54 7.71
N VAL A 507 -21.03 -18.87 7.89
CA VAL A 507 -20.01 -19.58 8.64
C VAL A 507 -19.66 -20.80 7.80
N CYS A 508 -18.69 -20.60 6.91
CA CYS A 508 -17.82 -21.63 6.33
C CYS A 508 -16.61 -20.90 5.74
#